data_AF-A0A9E2MYZ2-F1
#
_entry.id   AF-A0A9E2MYZ2-F1
#
_cell.length_a   1.000
_cell.length_b   1.000
_cell.length_c   1.000
_cell.angle_alpha   90.00
_cell.angle_beta   90.00
_cell.angle_gamma   90.00
#
_symmetry.space_group_name_H-M   'P 1'
#
loop_
_entity.id
_entity.type
_entity.pdbx_description
1 polymer ?
#
loop_
_entity_poly.entity_id
_entity_poly.type
_entity_poly.pdbx_seq_one_letter_code
_entity_poly.pdbx_strand_id
1 'polypeptide(L)'
;MPTLTKNKKIIIGLLSVFLILGVVFVLGAPNAQAGIGTWVLEGFAWIAYGILWLFSKLVAVAAFLLEAVFAIEKSAGGFTKATIVTSGWAITRGLCNMIFALILLLMAFDTILQTNKFPIKTILPRLILVALTINFSLIFLGVIIDFAQILTRFFIDKAAGPNGIAAQLVNGLNITALFKTPTGALDNTKTIQAALGGGIASLLAIFGSLALGIIIILIATFALAAGAIFMLIRLVSLWVLLIFAPLAWLGMITPLPGLKSIVSDWWDKFFKWTFFAPIYAFFIYLAVLAANTPFAPETAAQKEISGSVFLNSFLSPDNGISLLLQYIVIIIILLYGLQTAQTASLKGAGAVTAWGKKAKGALIK
;
A
#
# COMPACT_ATOMS: atom_id res chain seq x y z
N MET A 1 17.29 -17.18 -5.77
CA MET A 1 17.62 -17.99 -6.95
C MET A 1 18.31 -19.26 -6.46
N PRO A 2 17.65 -20.44 -6.43
CA PRO A 2 18.02 -21.46 -7.42
C PRO A 2 16.92 -22.55 -7.61
N THR A 3 15.98 -22.38 -8.53
CA THR A 3 15.06 -23.48 -8.88
C THR A 3 14.82 -23.64 -10.38
N LEU A 4 15.04 -22.60 -11.18
CA LEU A 4 14.95 -22.68 -12.64
C LEU A 4 16.03 -23.59 -13.28
N THR A 5 17.21 -23.71 -12.67
CA THR A 5 18.30 -24.56 -13.17
C THR A 5 18.14 -26.05 -12.87
N LYS A 6 17.20 -26.43 -12.01
CA LYS A 6 17.05 -27.83 -11.55
C LYS A 6 16.22 -28.68 -12.51
N ASN A 7 15.40 -28.07 -13.37
CA ASN A 7 14.44 -28.80 -14.21
C ASN A 7 14.84 -28.75 -15.69
N LYS A 8 15.86 -29.54 -16.05
CA LYS A 8 16.45 -29.60 -17.41
C LYS A 8 15.39 -29.80 -18.50
N LYS A 9 14.28 -30.49 -18.21
CA LYS A 9 13.16 -30.71 -19.17
C LYS A 9 12.43 -29.41 -19.54
N ILE A 10 12.30 -28.47 -18.61
CA ILE A 10 11.65 -27.16 -18.84
C ILE A 10 12.60 -26.25 -19.65
N ILE A 11 13.90 -26.27 -19.34
CA ILE A 11 14.92 -25.53 -20.09
C ILE A 11 15.02 -26.05 -21.52
N ILE A 12 15.02 -27.38 -21.71
CA ILE A 12 15.04 -28.01 -23.02
C ILE A 12 13.75 -27.73 -23.80
N GLY A 13 12.59 -27.72 -23.13
CA GLY A 13 11.31 -27.34 -23.73
C GLY A 13 11.25 -25.87 -24.19
N LEU A 14 11.80 -24.95 -23.40
CA LEU A 14 11.93 -23.54 -23.79
C LEU A 14 12.92 -23.35 -24.94
N LEU A 15 14.04 -24.08 -24.94
CA LEU A 15 15.02 -24.06 -26.02
C LEU A 15 14.50 -24.67 -27.32
N SER A 16 13.69 -25.72 -27.27
CA SER A 16 13.09 -26.31 -28.47
C SER A 16 11.97 -25.45 -29.05
N VAL A 17 11.15 -24.81 -28.21
CA VAL A 17 10.19 -23.79 -28.67
C VAL A 17 10.91 -22.59 -29.29
N PHE A 18 12.03 -22.15 -28.72
CA PHE A 18 12.90 -21.10 -29.27
C PHE A 18 13.48 -21.48 -30.64
N LEU A 19 13.93 -22.73 -30.82
CA LEU A 19 14.47 -23.24 -32.08
C LEU A 19 13.38 -23.37 -33.17
N ILE A 20 12.20 -23.87 -32.80
CA ILE A 20 11.09 -24.06 -33.75
C ILE A 20 10.53 -22.71 -34.20
N LEU A 21 10.37 -21.75 -33.29
CA LEU A 21 9.97 -20.39 -33.64
C LEU A 21 11.02 -19.68 -34.50
N GLY A 22 12.31 -19.91 -34.23
CA GLY A 22 13.41 -19.40 -35.05
C GLY A 22 13.38 -19.94 -36.49
N VAL A 23 13.13 -21.23 -36.68
CA VAL A 23 13.09 -21.86 -38.02
C VAL A 23 11.84 -21.45 -38.82
N VAL A 24 10.68 -21.34 -38.16
CA VAL A 24 9.43 -20.90 -38.81
C VAL A 24 9.50 -19.42 -39.25
N PHE A 25 10.24 -18.58 -38.52
CA PHE A 25 10.46 -17.18 -38.90
C PHE A 25 11.46 -16.98 -40.04
N VAL A 26 12.51 -17.83 -40.12
CA VAL A 26 13.52 -17.76 -41.18
C VAL A 26 12.94 -18.11 -42.56
N LEU A 27 11.92 -18.97 -42.61
CA LEU A 27 11.27 -19.37 -43.86
C LEU A 27 10.20 -18.38 -44.36
N GLY A 28 9.85 -17.35 -43.57
CA GLY A 28 8.83 -16.34 -43.90
C GLY A 28 9.37 -14.97 -44.32
N ALA A 29 10.69 -14.77 -44.40
CA ALA A 29 11.28 -13.45 -44.63
C ALA A 29 11.33 -13.08 -46.14
N PRO A 30 10.69 -11.98 -46.58
CA PRO A 30 10.82 -11.49 -47.95
C PRO A 30 12.21 -10.87 -48.16
N ASN A 31 12.83 -11.19 -49.31
CA ASN A 31 14.11 -10.66 -49.74
C ASN A 31 14.07 -9.14 -49.92
N ALA A 32 14.81 -8.36 -49.12
CA ALA A 32 15.47 -7.13 -49.56
C ALA A 32 16.37 -6.52 -48.46
N GLN A 33 17.64 -6.32 -48.82
CA GLN A 33 18.63 -5.37 -48.28
C GLN A 33 18.33 -4.70 -46.92
N ALA A 34 18.48 -5.45 -45.84
CA ALA A 34 18.84 -4.89 -44.54
C ALA A 34 19.90 -5.79 -43.94
N GLY A 35 21.05 -5.21 -43.57
CA GLY A 35 22.15 -5.97 -42.99
C GLY A 35 21.68 -6.80 -41.79
N ILE A 36 22.41 -7.88 -41.50
CA ILE A 36 22.13 -8.85 -40.43
C ILE A 36 21.94 -8.18 -39.04
N GLY A 37 22.29 -6.89 -38.89
CA GLY A 37 22.07 -6.11 -37.68
C GLY A 37 20.64 -5.66 -37.40
N THR A 38 19.80 -5.32 -38.39
CA THR A 38 18.50 -4.67 -38.11
C THR A 38 17.45 -5.63 -37.52
N TRP A 39 17.42 -6.88 -37.99
CA TRP A 39 16.51 -7.89 -37.46
C TRP A 39 16.91 -8.35 -36.04
N VAL A 40 18.21 -8.40 -35.73
CA VAL A 40 18.71 -8.69 -34.38
C VAL A 40 18.30 -7.58 -33.42
N LEU A 41 18.49 -6.33 -33.86
CA LEU A 41 18.11 -5.12 -33.12
C LEU A 41 16.60 -5.05 -32.86
N GLU A 42 15.77 -5.34 -33.85
CA GLU A 42 14.31 -5.45 -33.71
C GLU A 42 13.92 -6.55 -32.72
N GLY A 43 14.56 -7.73 -32.79
CA GLY A 43 14.34 -8.83 -31.86
C GLY A 43 14.64 -8.44 -30.40
N PHE A 44 15.75 -7.75 -30.15
CA PHE A 44 16.09 -7.24 -28.81
C PHE A 44 15.08 -6.19 -28.31
N ALA A 45 14.61 -5.30 -29.19
CA ALA A 45 13.60 -4.31 -28.84
C ALA A 45 12.27 -4.95 -28.43
N TRP A 46 11.83 -6.01 -29.12
CA TRP A 46 10.64 -6.78 -28.76
C TRP A 46 10.79 -7.53 -27.43
N ILE A 47 11.98 -8.08 -27.15
CA ILE A 47 12.27 -8.72 -25.85
C ILE A 47 12.22 -7.68 -24.73
N ALA A 48 12.88 -6.52 -24.91
CA ALA A 48 12.86 -5.42 -23.96
C ALA A 48 11.41 -4.94 -23.70
N TYR A 49 10.62 -4.81 -24.76
CA TYR A 49 9.20 -4.48 -24.67
C TYR A 49 8.39 -5.52 -23.89
N GLY A 50 8.57 -6.81 -24.19
CA GLY A 50 7.87 -7.90 -23.49
C GLY A 50 8.21 -7.94 -22.00
N ILE A 51 9.48 -7.67 -21.65
CA ILE A 51 9.93 -7.55 -20.26
C ILE A 51 9.22 -6.36 -19.60
N LEU A 52 9.28 -5.17 -20.20
CA LEU A 52 8.65 -3.96 -19.66
C LEU A 52 7.14 -4.12 -19.48
N TRP A 53 6.45 -4.71 -20.46
CA TRP A 53 5.02 -5.02 -20.39
C TRP A 53 4.68 -5.96 -19.22
N LEU A 54 5.50 -6.99 -18.99
CA LEU A 54 5.35 -7.87 -17.84
C LEU A 54 5.48 -7.12 -16.51
N PHE A 55 6.46 -6.21 -16.40
CA PHE A 55 6.65 -5.38 -15.20
C PHE A 55 5.51 -4.38 -14.99
N SER A 56 4.89 -3.82 -16.03
CA SER A 56 3.69 -2.95 -15.86
C SER A 56 2.51 -3.72 -15.29
N LYS A 57 2.35 -5.00 -15.66
CA LYS A 57 1.30 -5.84 -15.07
C LYS A 57 1.50 -6.01 -13.57
N LEU A 58 2.73 -5.98 -13.06
CA LEU A 58 2.98 -6.00 -11.61
C LEU A 58 2.44 -4.74 -10.92
N VAL A 59 2.58 -3.56 -11.53
CA VAL A 59 1.98 -2.31 -11.01
C VAL A 59 0.45 -2.45 -10.96
N ALA A 60 -0.15 -2.95 -12.03
CA ALA A 60 -1.60 -3.16 -12.11
C ALA A 60 -2.10 -4.17 -11.05
N VAL A 61 -1.33 -5.23 -10.79
CA VAL A 61 -1.63 -6.19 -9.72
C VAL A 61 -1.50 -5.54 -8.34
N ALA A 62 -0.45 -4.76 -8.08
CA ALA A 62 -0.28 -4.05 -6.82
C ALA A 62 -1.43 -3.07 -6.54
N ALA A 63 -1.85 -2.35 -7.57
CA ALA A 63 -3.03 -1.49 -7.57
C ALA A 63 -4.32 -2.25 -7.29
N PHE A 64 -4.56 -3.34 -8.02
CA PHE A 64 -5.72 -4.20 -7.82
C PHE A 64 -5.80 -4.74 -6.38
N LEU A 65 -4.66 -5.12 -5.79
CA LEU A 65 -4.60 -5.55 -4.39
C LEU A 65 -5.03 -4.44 -3.43
N LEU A 66 -4.62 -3.20 -3.68
CA LEU A 66 -5.00 -2.04 -2.86
C LEU A 66 -6.52 -1.79 -2.94
N GLU A 67 -7.09 -1.82 -4.14
CA GLU A 67 -8.54 -1.67 -4.35
C GLU A 67 -9.33 -2.83 -3.76
N ALA A 68 -8.82 -4.07 -3.88
CA ALA A 68 -9.43 -5.25 -3.31
C ALA A 68 -9.56 -5.15 -1.78
N VAL A 69 -8.56 -4.58 -1.08
CA VAL A 69 -8.65 -4.36 0.37
C VAL A 69 -9.81 -3.43 0.73
N PHE A 70 -9.99 -2.33 0.00
CA PHE A 70 -11.13 -1.42 0.21
C PHE A 70 -12.47 -2.08 -0.13
N ALA A 71 -12.51 -2.92 -1.18
CA ALA A 71 -13.69 -3.67 -1.55
C ALA A 71 -14.09 -4.68 -0.46
N ILE A 72 -13.12 -5.41 0.11
CA ILE A 72 -13.35 -6.33 1.24
C ILE A 72 -13.91 -5.57 2.43
N GLU A 73 -13.31 -4.44 2.81
CA GLU A 73 -13.79 -3.60 3.90
C GLU A 73 -15.27 -3.20 3.71
N LYS A 74 -15.62 -2.72 2.50
CA LYS A 74 -16.99 -2.33 2.17
C LYS A 74 -17.95 -3.52 2.21
N SER A 75 -17.55 -4.66 1.64
CA SER A 75 -18.37 -5.88 1.57
C SER A 75 -18.64 -6.48 2.94
N ALA A 76 -17.71 -6.34 3.88
CA ALA A 76 -17.86 -6.79 5.26
C ALA A 76 -18.77 -5.87 6.11
N GLY A 77 -19.31 -4.78 5.53
CA GLY A 77 -20.09 -3.79 6.26
C GLY A 77 -19.25 -2.82 7.10
N GLY A 78 -17.96 -2.68 6.77
CA GLY A 78 -16.99 -1.89 7.52
C GLY A 78 -16.30 -2.69 8.64
N PHE A 79 -15.81 -1.99 9.67
CA PHE A 79 -15.03 -2.62 10.74
C PHE A 79 -15.89 -3.18 11.87
N THR A 80 -16.96 -2.48 12.25
CA THR A 80 -17.76 -2.82 13.44
C THR A 80 -18.92 -3.79 13.17
N LYS A 81 -19.39 -3.86 11.92
CA LYS A 81 -20.52 -4.71 11.51
C LYS A 81 -20.11 -6.03 10.86
N ALA A 82 -18.82 -6.24 10.63
CA ALA A 82 -18.31 -7.49 10.09
C ALA A 82 -18.71 -8.67 10.99
N THR A 83 -19.25 -9.75 10.41
CA THR A 83 -19.74 -10.92 11.15
C THR A 83 -18.67 -11.50 12.08
N ILE A 84 -17.43 -11.58 11.61
CA ILE A 84 -16.30 -12.04 12.43
C ILE A 84 -16.09 -11.17 13.68
N VAL A 85 -16.28 -9.86 13.55
CA VAL A 85 -16.13 -8.91 14.66
C VAL A 85 -17.31 -8.99 15.61
N THR A 86 -18.55 -9.01 15.11
CA THR A 86 -19.74 -9.03 15.97
C THR A 86 -19.85 -10.34 16.75
N SER A 87 -19.57 -11.48 16.11
CA SER A 87 -19.52 -12.79 16.78
C SER A 87 -18.37 -12.88 17.79
N GLY A 88 -17.16 -12.49 17.40
CA GLY A 88 -16.01 -12.52 18.30
C GLY A 88 -16.18 -11.58 19.51
N TRP A 89 -16.70 -10.38 19.27
CA TRP A 89 -17.03 -9.43 20.33
C TRP A 89 -18.10 -9.95 21.30
N ALA A 90 -19.12 -10.66 20.82
CA ALA A 90 -20.12 -11.27 21.70
C ALA A 90 -19.49 -12.29 22.66
N ILE A 91 -18.54 -13.09 22.16
CA ILE A 91 -17.79 -14.07 22.96
C ILE A 91 -16.93 -13.37 24.02
N THR A 92 -16.13 -12.38 23.64
CA THR A 92 -15.24 -11.67 24.58
C THR A 92 -16.01 -10.85 25.60
N ARG A 93 -17.17 -10.29 25.24
CA ARG A 93 -18.09 -9.69 26.21
C ARG A 93 -18.63 -10.71 27.20
N GLY A 94 -19.05 -11.88 26.73
CA GLY A 94 -19.47 -12.99 27.59
C GLY A 94 -18.39 -13.36 28.59
N LEU A 95 -17.14 -13.45 28.14
CA LEU A 95 -15.98 -13.67 28.99
C LEU A 95 -15.79 -12.54 30.02
N CYS A 96 -15.92 -11.27 29.62
CA CYS A 96 -15.83 -10.14 30.55
C CYS A 96 -16.91 -10.22 31.62
N ASN A 97 -18.14 -10.61 31.27
CA ASN A 97 -19.24 -10.76 32.23
C ASN A 97 -18.92 -11.84 33.28
N MET A 98 -18.31 -12.95 32.88
CA MET A 98 -17.84 -13.98 33.81
C MET A 98 -16.74 -13.45 34.74
N ILE A 99 -15.77 -12.70 34.20
CA ILE A 99 -14.69 -12.09 35.00
C ILE A 99 -15.26 -11.04 35.96
N PHE A 100 -16.27 -10.25 35.55
CA PHE A 100 -16.95 -9.31 36.44
C PHE A 100 -17.59 -9.99 37.63
N ALA A 101 -18.29 -11.10 37.42
CA ALA A 101 -18.87 -11.87 38.51
C ALA A 101 -17.79 -12.35 39.49
N LEU A 102 -16.63 -12.81 38.99
CA LEU A 102 -15.49 -13.19 39.83
C LEU A 102 -14.92 -11.99 40.62
N ILE A 103 -14.77 -10.84 39.99
CA ILE A 103 -14.29 -9.61 40.67
C ILE A 103 -15.26 -9.20 41.78
N LEU A 104 -16.57 -9.23 41.53
CA LEU A 104 -17.59 -8.94 42.53
C LEU A 104 -17.51 -9.92 43.72
N LEU A 105 -17.32 -11.21 43.44
CA LEU A 105 -17.15 -12.24 44.48
C LEU A 105 -15.90 -11.99 45.34
N LEU A 106 -14.76 -11.68 44.71
CA LEU A 106 -13.53 -11.35 45.44
C LEU A 106 -13.68 -10.11 46.31
N MET A 107 -14.38 -9.08 45.82
CA MET A 107 -14.68 -7.87 46.62
C MET A 107 -15.64 -8.17 47.77
N ALA A 108 -16.60 -9.09 47.60
CA ALA A 108 -17.48 -9.51 48.67
C ALA A 108 -16.70 -10.19 49.80
N PHE A 109 -15.76 -11.09 49.47
CA PHE A 109 -14.87 -11.69 50.47
C PHE A 109 -13.95 -10.67 51.15
N ASP A 110 -13.36 -9.73 50.40
CA ASP A 110 -12.53 -8.66 50.98
C ASP A 110 -13.33 -7.79 51.98
N THR A 111 -14.62 -7.59 51.70
CA THR A 111 -15.55 -6.86 52.58
C THR A 111 -15.90 -7.69 53.83
N ILE A 112 -16.21 -8.99 53.68
CA ILE A 112 -16.53 -9.89 54.81
C ILE A 112 -15.33 -10.07 55.73
N LEU A 113 -14.14 -10.28 55.15
CA LEU A 113 -12.89 -10.48 55.89
C LEU A 113 -12.28 -9.17 56.39
N GLN A 114 -12.88 -8.02 56.04
CA GLN A 114 -12.43 -6.67 56.42
C GLN A 114 -10.95 -6.41 56.07
N THR A 115 -10.43 -7.07 55.04
CA THR A 115 -9.03 -6.94 54.63
C THR A 115 -8.74 -5.61 53.92
N ASN A 116 -9.78 -4.90 53.47
CA ASN A 116 -9.73 -3.57 52.85
C ASN A 116 -8.74 -3.46 51.66
N LYS A 117 -8.40 -4.57 51.00
CA LYS A 117 -7.51 -4.57 49.83
C LYS A 117 -8.21 -4.01 48.60
N PHE A 118 -9.53 -4.15 48.53
CA PHE A 118 -10.38 -3.70 47.44
C PHE A 118 -11.53 -2.82 47.96
N PRO A 119 -11.25 -1.53 48.27
CA PRO A 119 -12.24 -0.65 48.90
C PRO A 119 -13.47 -0.45 48.00
N ILE A 120 -14.60 -1.01 48.43
CA ILE A 120 -15.86 -1.09 47.67
C ILE A 120 -16.35 0.29 47.21
N LYS A 121 -16.21 1.31 48.06
CA LYS A 121 -16.63 2.70 47.78
C LYS A 121 -15.88 3.33 46.59
N THR A 122 -14.71 2.80 46.22
CA THR A 122 -13.90 3.34 45.12
C THR A 122 -13.92 2.47 43.87
N ILE A 123 -14.03 1.15 44.03
CA ILE A 123 -13.95 0.19 42.91
C ILE A 123 -15.33 -0.05 42.31
N LEU A 124 -16.40 -0.12 43.12
CA LEU A 124 -17.75 -0.45 42.64
C LEU A 124 -18.29 0.56 41.61
N PRO A 125 -18.20 1.89 41.80
CA PRO A 125 -18.67 2.85 40.79
C PRO A 125 -17.90 2.71 39.46
N ARG A 126 -16.59 2.44 39.52
CA ARG A 126 -15.76 2.20 38.33
C ARG A 126 -16.17 0.92 37.61
N LEU A 127 -16.46 -0.14 38.36
CA LEU A 127 -16.89 -1.42 37.83
C LEU A 127 -18.22 -1.28 37.05
N ILE A 128 -19.19 -0.54 37.60
CA ILE A 128 -20.47 -0.25 36.94
C ILE A 128 -20.24 0.54 35.65
N LEU A 129 -19.42 1.61 35.70
CA LEU A 129 -19.14 2.44 34.52
C LEU A 129 -18.59 1.61 33.36
N VAL A 130 -17.65 0.70 33.62
CA VAL A 130 -17.06 -0.10 32.54
C VAL A 130 -17.90 -1.31 32.17
N ALA A 131 -18.69 -1.88 33.08
CA ALA A 131 -19.68 -2.89 32.70
C ALA A 131 -20.65 -2.30 31.64
N LEU A 132 -21.00 -1.02 31.78
CA LEU A 132 -21.69 -0.26 30.73
C LEU A 132 -20.79 -0.12 29.48
N THR A 133 -19.57 0.39 29.63
CA THR A 133 -18.65 0.61 28.49
C THR A 133 -18.36 -0.65 27.68
N ILE A 134 -18.29 -1.82 28.31
CA ILE A 134 -18.04 -3.10 27.64
C ILE A 134 -19.19 -3.48 26.70
N ASN A 135 -20.43 -3.19 27.10
CA ASN A 135 -21.60 -3.39 26.24
C ASN A 135 -21.65 -2.40 25.07
N PHE A 136 -21.05 -1.22 25.23
CA PHE A 136 -20.96 -0.19 24.19
C PHE A 136 -19.57 -0.12 23.52
N SER A 137 -18.69 -1.10 23.74
CA SER A 137 -17.28 -0.98 23.36
C SER A 137 -17.08 -0.83 21.85
N LEU A 138 -17.85 -1.57 21.04
CA LEU A 138 -17.81 -1.45 19.58
C LEU A 138 -18.31 -0.09 19.09
N ILE A 139 -19.28 0.50 19.77
CA ILE A 139 -19.83 1.80 19.38
C ILE A 139 -18.77 2.88 19.58
N PHE A 140 -18.10 2.90 20.75
CA PHE A 140 -17.04 3.89 21.02
C PHE A 140 -15.88 3.80 20.03
N LEU A 141 -15.41 2.59 19.74
CA LEU A 141 -14.31 2.40 18.80
C LEU A 141 -14.76 2.65 17.36
N GLY A 142 -16.01 2.31 17.03
CA GLY A 142 -16.64 2.59 15.74
C GLY A 142 -16.62 4.08 15.40
N VAL A 143 -17.02 4.95 16.32
CA VAL A 143 -17.01 6.40 16.10
C VAL A 143 -15.62 6.92 15.73
N ILE A 144 -14.57 6.43 16.39
CA ILE A 144 -13.19 6.84 16.10
C ILE A 144 -12.73 6.32 14.73
N ILE A 145 -13.05 5.06 14.42
CA ILE A 145 -12.75 4.48 13.11
C ILE A 145 -13.48 5.23 12.00
N ASP A 146 -14.77 5.53 12.18
CA ASP A 146 -15.59 6.23 11.19
C ASP A 146 -15.03 7.62 10.90
N PHE A 147 -14.58 8.35 11.92
CA PHE A 147 -13.87 9.61 11.75
C PHE A 147 -12.61 9.46 10.90
N ALA A 148 -11.76 8.48 11.21
CA ALA A 148 -10.54 8.22 10.43
C ALA A 148 -10.85 7.77 8.98
N GLN A 149 -11.96 7.04 8.77
CA GLN A 149 -12.40 6.63 7.44
C GLN A 149 -12.91 7.80 6.61
N ILE A 150 -13.60 8.77 7.22
CA ILE A 150 -14.00 10.01 6.52
C ILE A 150 -12.75 10.74 6.00
N LEU A 151 -11.73 10.91 6.84
CA LEU A 151 -10.46 11.53 6.44
C LEU A 151 -9.76 10.72 5.34
N THR A 152 -9.75 9.40 5.44
CA THR A 152 -9.17 8.51 4.42
C THR A 152 -9.86 8.69 3.08
N ARG A 153 -11.20 8.63 3.06
CA ARG A 153 -12.00 8.77 1.83
C ARG A 153 -11.78 10.13 1.17
N PHE A 154 -11.70 11.20 1.95
CA PHE A 154 -11.43 12.54 1.41
C PHE A 154 -10.16 12.58 0.53
N PHE A 155 -9.04 12.00 0.99
CA PHE A 155 -7.80 11.98 0.21
C PHE A 155 -7.81 10.93 -0.90
N ILE A 156 -8.38 9.74 -0.65
CA ILE A 156 -8.47 8.68 -1.67
C ILE A 156 -9.34 9.11 -2.85
N ASP A 157 -10.48 9.74 -2.61
CA ASP A 157 -11.38 10.21 -3.69
C ASP A 157 -10.70 11.28 -4.56
N LYS A 158 -9.91 12.16 -3.93
CA LYS A 158 -9.09 13.16 -4.63
C LYS A 158 -7.93 12.53 -5.42
N ALA A 159 -7.32 11.48 -4.88
CA ALA A 159 -6.21 10.78 -5.52
C ALA A 159 -6.67 9.82 -6.64
N ALA A 160 -7.85 9.23 -6.52
CA ALA A 160 -8.36 8.24 -7.47
C ALA A 160 -8.83 8.88 -8.78
N GLY A 161 -9.55 10.00 -8.70
CA GLY A 161 -10.25 10.56 -9.86
C GLY A 161 -11.17 9.52 -10.53
N PRO A 162 -11.49 9.67 -11.84
CA PRO A 162 -12.45 8.80 -12.52
C PRO A 162 -11.98 7.35 -12.71
N ASN A 163 -10.66 7.13 -12.79
CA ASN A 163 -10.05 5.87 -13.24
C ASN A 163 -9.30 5.12 -12.12
N GLY A 164 -9.33 5.60 -10.88
CA GLY A 164 -8.62 5.01 -9.75
C GLY A 164 -7.16 5.51 -9.59
N ILE A 165 -6.63 5.36 -8.37
CA ILE A 165 -5.28 5.82 -7.99
C ILE A 165 -4.22 5.20 -8.90
N ALA A 166 -4.42 3.93 -9.24
CA ALA A 166 -3.55 3.17 -10.12
C ALA A 166 -3.38 3.82 -11.48
N ALA A 167 -4.50 4.16 -12.14
CA ALA A 167 -4.48 4.79 -13.45
C ALA A 167 -3.85 6.18 -13.38
N GLN A 168 -4.14 6.95 -12.31
CA GLN A 168 -3.55 8.28 -12.13
C GLN A 168 -2.04 8.24 -11.95
N LEU A 169 -1.53 7.26 -11.19
CA LEU A 169 -0.08 7.07 -11.03
C LEU A 169 0.55 6.55 -12.32
N VAL A 170 -0.04 5.54 -12.97
CA VAL A 170 0.49 4.97 -14.23
C VAL A 170 0.53 6.02 -15.35
N ASN A 171 -0.52 6.85 -15.47
CA ASN A 171 -0.60 7.89 -16.47
C ASN A 171 0.30 9.09 -16.14
N GLY A 172 0.27 9.58 -14.90
CA GLY A 172 1.09 10.73 -14.48
C GLY A 172 2.58 10.42 -14.51
N LEU A 173 2.97 9.21 -14.10
CA LEU A 173 4.33 8.71 -14.26
C LEU A 173 4.68 8.42 -15.72
N ASN A 174 3.78 8.62 -16.69
CA ASN A 174 4.01 8.27 -18.09
C ASN A 174 4.60 6.87 -18.25
N ILE A 175 4.18 5.90 -17.42
CA ILE A 175 4.70 4.53 -17.50
C ILE A 175 4.38 3.97 -18.91
N THR A 176 3.25 4.38 -19.48
CA THR A 176 2.88 4.09 -20.87
C THR A 176 3.86 4.63 -21.92
N ALA A 177 4.54 5.75 -21.64
CA ALA A 177 5.61 6.26 -22.51
C ALA A 177 6.88 5.37 -22.44
N LEU A 178 7.11 4.65 -21.33
CA LEU A 178 8.13 3.57 -21.27
C LEU A 178 7.82 2.43 -22.23
N PHE A 179 6.54 2.28 -22.59
CA PHE A 179 6.01 1.20 -23.43
C PHE A 179 5.72 1.65 -24.86
N LYS A 180 5.95 2.92 -25.22
CA LYS A 180 5.88 3.31 -26.63
C LYS A 180 7.10 2.69 -27.31
N THR A 181 6.89 1.60 -28.04
CA THR A 181 7.80 1.25 -29.13
C THR A 181 7.99 2.50 -29.99
N PRO A 182 9.15 2.70 -30.62
CA PRO A 182 9.33 3.79 -31.57
C PRO A 182 8.16 3.84 -32.58
N THR A 183 7.52 2.72 -32.91
CA THR A 183 6.24 2.65 -33.63
C THR A 183 5.04 2.93 -32.71
N GLY A 184 4.70 4.20 -32.48
CA GLY A 184 3.48 4.62 -31.77
C GLY A 184 2.14 4.24 -32.43
N ALA A 185 2.13 3.23 -33.30
CA ALA A 185 0.94 2.64 -33.90
C ALA A 185 1.20 1.15 -34.18
N LEU A 186 0.09 0.42 -34.34
CA LEU A 186 -0.02 -0.89 -34.98
C LEU A 186 0.48 -0.90 -36.44
N ASP A 187 1.38 0.00 -36.84
CA ASP A 187 1.88 0.16 -38.21
C ASP A 187 3.26 0.85 -38.24
N ASN A 188 4.25 0.03 -38.65
CA ASN A 188 5.26 0.32 -39.66
C ASN A 188 6.49 1.22 -39.30
N THR A 189 7.49 0.54 -38.75
CA THR A 189 8.92 0.49 -39.18
C THR A 189 9.82 1.74 -39.21
N LYS A 190 9.34 2.99 -39.25
CA LYS A 190 10.22 4.14 -39.55
C LYS A 190 11.06 4.68 -38.39
N THR A 191 10.59 4.55 -37.17
CA THR A 191 11.20 5.10 -35.95
C THR A 191 12.16 4.12 -35.28
N ILE A 192 11.91 2.81 -35.43
CA ILE A 192 12.90 1.78 -35.11
C ILE A 192 14.07 1.96 -36.08
N GLN A 193 13.84 2.14 -37.38
CA GLN A 193 14.91 2.39 -38.36
C GLN A 193 15.75 3.65 -38.06
N ALA A 194 15.15 4.71 -37.49
CA ALA A 194 15.87 5.92 -37.07
C ALA A 194 16.72 5.70 -35.80
N ALA A 195 16.24 4.94 -34.81
CA ALA A 195 17.04 4.54 -33.65
C ALA A 195 18.13 3.52 -34.03
N LEU A 196 17.82 2.58 -34.92
CA LEU A 196 18.73 1.53 -35.38
C LEU A 196 19.76 2.02 -36.41
N GLY A 197 19.55 3.20 -37.03
CA GLY A 197 20.53 3.85 -37.90
C GLY A 197 21.81 4.33 -37.19
N GLY A 198 21.83 4.35 -35.85
CA GLY A 198 22.95 4.81 -35.02
C GLY A 198 23.97 3.74 -34.58
N GLY A 199 23.81 2.47 -34.97
CA GLY A 199 24.76 1.40 -34.60
C GLY A 199 24.77 1.04 -33.10
N ILE A 200 25.92 0.65 -32.54
CA ILE A 200 26.06 0.13 -31.16
C ILE A 200 25.60 1.15 -30.09
N ALA A 201 25.67 2.45 -30.37
CA ALA A 201 25.24 3.50 -29.45
C ALA A 201 23.72 3.45 -29.16
N SER A 202 22.90 3.04 -30.13
CA SER A 202 21.45 2.93 -29.91
C SER A 202 21.06 1.68 -29.14
N LEU A 203 21.81 0.58 -29.27
CA LEU A 203 21.70 -0.58 -28.39
C LEU A 203 21.96 -0.21 -26.93
N LEU A 204 23.04 0.52 -26.66
CA LEU A 204 23.36 0.98 -25.30
C LEU A 204 22.27 1.89 -24.74
N ALA A 205 21.68 2.77 -25.55
CA ALA A 205 20.58 3.61 -25.14
C ALA A 205 19.30 2.81 -24.83
N ILE A 206 18.98 1.79 -25.64
CA ILE A 206 17.82 0.90 -25.41
C ILE A 206 18.02 0.07 -24.13
N PHE A 207 19.20 -0.51 -23.92
CA PHE A 207 19.49 -1.26 -22.69
C PHE A 207 19.52 -0.38 -21.45
N GLY A 208 20.08 0.83 -21.55
CA GLY A 208 20.06 1.82 -20.47
C GLY A 208 18.63 2.26 -20.12
N SER A 209 17.79 2.47 -21.14
CA SER A 209 16.35 2.74 -21.00
C SER A 209 15.63 1.61 -20.27
N LEU A 210 15.87 0.38 -20.70
CA LEU A 210 15.26 -0.82 -20.13
C LEU A 210 15.66 -0.96 -18.67
N ALA A 211 16.94 -0.82 -18.35
CA ALA A 211 17.44 -0.93 -16.98
C ALA A 211 16.82 0.13 -16.07
N LEU A 212 16.84 1.40 -16.49
CA LEU A 212 16.31 2.51 -15.71
C LEU A 212 14.78 2.44 -15.58
N GLY A 213 14.08 2.05 -16.64
CA GLY A 213 12.63 1.84 -16.62
C GLY A 213 12.21 0.70 -15.70
N ILE A 214 12.90 -0.44 -15.73
CA ILE A 214 12.66 -1.57 -14.82
C ILE A 214 12.87 -1.14 -13.37
N ILE A 215 13.94 -0.39 -13.06
CA ILE A 215 14.22 0.08 -11.70
C ILE A 215 13.08 0.95 -11.19
N ILE A 216 12.65 1.95 -11.98
CA ILE A 216 11.55 2.85 -11.60
C ILE A 216 10.23 2.07 -11.39
N ILE A 217 9.88 1.18 -12.34
CA ILE A 217 8.65 0.38 -12.25
C ILE A 217 8.69 -0.54 -11.03
N LEU A 218 9.83 -1.18 -10.75
CA LEU A 218 9.99 -2.07 -9.60
C LEU A 218 9.82 -1.32 -8.29
N ILE A 219 10.41 -0.14 -8.15
CA ILE A 219 10.29 0.64 -6.93
C ILE A 219 8.84 1.14 -6.74
N ALA A 220 8.20 1.63 -7.80
CA ALA A 220 6.80 2.05 -7.75
C ALA A 220 5.86 0.89 -7.41
N THR A 221 6.06 -0.27 -8.06
CA THR A 221 5.31 -1.51 -7.77
C THR A 221 5.49 -1.91 -6.32
N PHE A 222 6.74 -1.94 -5.83
CA PHE A 222 7.05 -2.31 -4.46
C PHE A 222 6.35 -1.37 -3.47
N ALA A 223 6.41 -0.06 -3.68
CA ALA A 223 5.79 0.92 -2.80
C ALA A 223 4.26 0.76 -2.73
N LEU A 224 3.60 0.53 -3.88
CA LEU A 224 2.15 0.29 -3.94
C LEU A 224 1.76 -1.06 -3.33
N ALA A 225 2.51 -2.12 -3.62
CA ALA A 225 2.27 -3.45 -3.09
C ALA A 225 2.45 -3.48 -1.57
N ALA A 226 3.50 -2.81 -1.06
CA ALA A 226 3.70 -2.63 0.37
C ALA A 226 2.51 -1.89 1.00
N GLY A 227 2.06 -0.80 0.39
CA GLY A 227 0.84 -0.08 0.80
C GLY A 227 -0.39 -0.98 0.93
N ALA A 228 -0.66 -1.80 -0.10
CA ALA A 228 -1.76 -2.76 -0.10
C ALA A 228 -1.64 -3.78 1.06
N ILE A 229 -0.44 -4.34 1.26
CA ILE A 229 -0.17 -5.30 2.35
C ILE A 229 -0.40 -4.65 3.71
N PHE A 230 0.06 -3.42 3.94
CA PHE A 230 -0.17 -2.72 5.21
C PHE A 230 -1.64 -2.37 5.44
N MET A 231 -2.38 -2.03 4.38
CA MET A 231 -3.84 -1.83 4.46
C MET A 231 -4.57 -3.14 4.79
N LEU A 232 -4.11 -4.29 4.29
CA LEU A 232 -4.65 -5.59 4.64
C LEU A 232 -4.33 -5.96 6.11
N ILE A 233 -3.09 -5.75 6.55
CA ILE A 233 -2.71 -5.95 7.96
C ILE A 233 -3.56 -5.07 8.87
N ARG A 234 -3.81 -3.82 8.48
CA ARG A 234 -4.71 -2.91 9.19
C ARG A 234 -6.12 -3.50 9.34
N LEU A 235 -6.69 -4.02 8.25
CA LEU A 235 -8.03 -4.60 8.25
C LEU A 235 -8.14 -5.71 9.31
N VAL A 236 -7.25 -6.69 9.24
CA VAL A 236 -7.23 -7.83 10.17
C VAL A 236 -6.92 -7.37 11.59
N SER A 237 -5.98 -6.44 11.77
CA SER A 237 -5.60 -5.93 13.09
C SER A 237 -6.75 -5.21 13.78
N LEU A 238 -7.49 -4.36 13.06
CA LEU A 238 -8.65 -3.67 13.63
C LEU A 238 -9.78 -4.64 13.98
N TRP A 239 -10.03 -5.68 13.17
CA TRP A 239 -11.00 -6.72 13.53
C TRP A 239 -10.61 -7.43 14.84
N VAL A 240 -9.37 -7.86 14.98
CA VAL A 240 -8.87 -8.49 16.20
C VAL A 240 -8.98 -7.55 17.40
N LEU A 241 -8.58 -6.28 17.25
CA LEU A 241 -8.68 -5.30 18.32
C LEU A 241 -10.13 -5.06 18.74
N LEU A 242 -11.06 -4.92 17.80
CA LEU A 242 -12.49 -4.74 18.09
C LEU A 242 -13.09 -5.96 18.80
N ILE A 243 -12.71 -7.18 18.40
CA ILE A 243 -13.09 -8.41 19.09
C ILE A 243 -12.63 -8.37 20.55
N PHE A 244 -11.39 -7.97 20.81
CA PHE A 244 -10.83 -7.91 22.16
C PHE A 244 -11.12 -6.60 22.92
N ALA A 245 -11.88 -5.67 22.34
CA ALA A 245 -12.22 -4.40 22.96
C ALA A 245 -12.82 -4.53 24.37
N PRO A 246 -13.76 -5.47 24.66
CA PRO A 246 -14.28 -5.68 26.00
C PRO A 246 -13.20 -5.91 27.05
N LEU A 247 -12.19 -6.73 26.72
CA LEU A 247 -11.09 -7.06 27.63
C LEU A 247 -10.16 -5.86 27.85
N ALA A 248 -9.94 -5.04 26.82
CA ALA A 248 -9.15 -3.82 26.95
C ALA A 248 -9.81 -2.83 27.92
N TRP A 249 -11.13 -2.68 27.85
CA TRP A 249 -11.90 -1.85 28.80
C TRP A 249 -11.90 -2.44 30.21
N LEU A 250 -12.06 -3.77 30.35
CA LEU A 250 -11.98 -4.46 31.63
C LEU A 250 -10.63 -4.22 32.33
N GLY A 251 -9.53 -4.34 31.57
CA GLY A 251 -8.17 -4.12 32.08
C GLY A 251 -7.89 -2.70 32.56
N MET A 252 -8.71 -1.70 32.19
CA MET A 252 -8.58 -0.34 32.72
C MET A 252 -9.00 -0.22 34.19
N ILE A 253 -9.90 -1.08 34.67
CA ILE A 253 -10.37 -1.03 36.06
C ILE A 253 -9.54 -1.92 36.96
N THR A 254 -9.17 -3.10 36.47
CA THR A 254 -8.72 -4.18 37.33
C THR A 254 -7.51 -3.70 38.15
N PRO A 255 -7.56 -3.78 39.48
CA PRO A 255 -6.43 -3.44 40.36
C PRO A 255 -5.28 -4.46 40.27
N LEU A 256 -5.34 -5.38 39.30
CA LEU A 256 -4.35 -6.41 39.05
C LEU A 256 -3.06 -5.79 38.50
N PRO A 257 -1.91 -5.98 39.19
CA PRO A 257 -0.61 -5.58 38.71
C PRO A 257 -0.31 -6.21 37.33
N GLY A 258 0.24 -5.43 36.40
CA GLY A 258 0.68 -5.91 35.07
C GLY A 258 -0.29 -5.66 33.91
N LEU A 259 -1.60 -5.49 34.14
CA LEU A 259 -2.59 -5.27 33.07
C LEU A 259 -2.49 -3.90 32.38
N LYS A 260 -1.91 -2.90 33.05
CA LYS A 260 -1.76 -1.55 32.48
C LYS A 260 -0.93 -1.51 31.21
N SER A 261 0.13 -2.31 31.11
CA SER A 261 0.99 -2.35 29.91
C SER A 261 0.19 -2.91 28.73
N ILE A 262 -0.49 -4.04 28.94
CA ILE A 262 -1.29 -4.72 27.90
C ILE A 262 -2.38 -3.79 27.36
N VAL A 263 -3.08 -3.07 28.24
CA VAL A 263 -4.12 -2.12 27.85
C VAL A 263 -3.53 -0.93 27.10
N SER A 264 -2.39 -0.39 27.56
CA SER A 264 -1.70 0.70 26.85
C SER A 264 -1.30 0.26 25.44
N ASP A 265 -0.66 -0.90 25.31
CA ASP A 265 -0.22 -1.47 24.04
C ASP A 265 -1.40 -1.72 23.10
N TRP A 266 -2.55 -2.12 23.65
CA TRP A 266 -3.78 -2.29 22.88
C TRP A 266 -4.28 -0.96 22.31
N TRP A 267 -4.30 0.12 23.10
CA TRP A 267 -4.68 1.46 22.62
C TRP A 267 -3.69 2.01 21.61
N ASP A 268 -2.39 1.81 21.83
CA ASP A 268 -1.35 2.23 20.90
C ASP A 268 -1.52 1.54 19.54
N LYS A 269 -1.81 0.23 19.53
CA LYS A 269 -2.13 -0.52 18.31
C LYS A 269 -3.44 -0.06 17.67
N PHE A 270 -4.48 0.19 18.45
CA PHE A 270 -5.77 0.68 17.94
C PHE A 270 -5.63 2.00 17.22
N PHE A 271 -5.01 3.00 17.85
CA PHE A 271 -4.79 4.30 17.22
C PHE A 271 -3.80 4.22 16.06
N LYS A 272 -2.74 3.39 16.18
CA LYS A 272 -1.81 3.12 15.07
C LYS A 272 -2.58 2.71 13.81
N TRP A 273 -3.36 1.63 13.91
CA TRP A 273 -4.06 1.08 12.74
C TRP A 273 -5.23 1.94 12.30
N THR A 274 -5.90 2.65 13.21
CA THR A 274 -6.99 3.56 12.87
C THR A 274 -6.49 4.75 12.06
N PHE A 275 -5.42 5.41 12.51
CA PHE A 275 -4.86 6.60 11.86
C PHE A 275 -3.80 6.31 10.79
N PHE A 276 -3.37 5.05 10.61
CA PHE A 276 -2.51 4.66 9.50
C PHE A 276 -3.13 5.02 8.15
N ALA A 277 -4.39 4.66 7.91
CA ALA A 277 -5.07 4.86 6.63
C ALA A 277 -5.19 6.35 6.21
N PRO A 278 -5.67 7.28 7.05
CA PRO A 278 -5.78 8.67 6.63
C PRO A 278 -4.42 9.32 6.39
N ILE A 279 -3.40 8.98 7.19
CA ILE A 279 -2.03 9.49 6.97
C ILE A 279 -1.49 8.95 5.65
N TYR A 280 -1.61 7.64 5.40
CA TYR A 280 -1.11 7.03 4.17
C TYR A 280 -1.86 7.56 2.93
N ALA A 281 -3.18 7.73 3.03
CA ALA A 281 -4.01 8.28 1.96
C ALA A 281 -3.60 9.71 1.56
N PHE A 282 -3.22 10.55 2.54
CA PHE A 282 -2.67 11.87 2.26
C PHE A 282 -1.39 11.79 1.42
N PHE A 283 -0.46 10.89 1.75
CA PHE A 283 0.76 10.72 0.95
C PHE A 283 0.50 10.13 -0.43
N ILE A 284 -0.47 9.21 -0.57
CA ILE A 284 -0.93 8.75 -1.89
C ILE A 284 -1.44 9.94 -2.72
N TYR A 285 -2.26 10.81 -2.12
CA TYR A 285 -2.75 12.01 -2.78
C TYR A 285 -1.61 12.91 -3.24
N LEU A 286 -0.61 13.16 -2.40
CA LEU A 286 0.58 13.93 -2.79
C LEU A 286 1.38 13.27 -3.91
N ALA A 287 1.52 11.94 -3.89
CA ALA A 287 2.21 11.20 -4.93
C ALA A 287 1.48 11.29 -6.27
N VAL A 288 0.14 11.17 -6.26
CA VAL A 288 -0.70 11.37 -7.45
C VAL A 288 -0.61 12.80 -7.95
N LEU A 289 -0.66 13.79 -7.05
CA LEU A 289 -0.53 15.19 -7.42
C LEU A 289 0.82 15.43 -8.11
N ALA A 290 1.93 15.00 -7.51
CA ALA A 290 3.27 15.09 -8.08
C ALA A 290 3.41 14.33 -9.41
N ALA A 291 2.70 13.21 -9.59
CA ALA A 291 2.66 12.48 -10.86
C ALA A 291 1.96 13.27 -11.96
N ASN A 292 0.92 14.03 -11.63
CA ASN A 292 0.09 14.73 -12.63
C ASN A 292 0.45 16.22 -12.78
N THR A 293 1.41 16.74 -12.01
CA THR A 293 1.96 18.08 -12.18
C THR A 293 3.39 18.02 -12.71
N PRO A 294 3.64 18.36 -13.99
CA PRO A 294 4.99 18.38 -14.54
C PRO A 294 5.92 19.32 -13.76
N PHE A 295 7.13 18.88 -13.45
CA PHE A 295 8.13 19.70 -12.73
C PHE A 295 8.90 20.65 -13.65
N ALA A 296 8.74 20.51 -14.96
CA ALA A 296 9.22 21.43 -15.97
C ALA A 296 8.04 22.07 -16.71
N PRO A 297 8.14 23.35 -17.11
CA PRO A 297 7.13 23.99 -17.95
C PRO A 297 6.99 23.22 -19.27
N GLU A 298 5.74 23.02 -19.73
CA GLU A 298 5.47 22.32 -20.98
C GLU A 298 5.98 23.13 -22.18
N THR A 299 7.25 22.98 -22.55
CA THR A 299 7.77 23.48 -23.83
C THR A 299 7.36 22.55 -24.97
N ALA A 300 7.16 23.11 -26.18
CA ALA A 300 6.73 22.37 -27.38
C ALA A 300 7.55 21.10 -27.71
N ALA A 301 8.79 20.99 -27.21
CA ALA A 301 9.64 19.82 -27.28
C ALA A 301 9.06 18.55 -26.58
N GLN A 302 8.11 18.70 -25.64
CA GLN A 302 7.47 17.55 -24.98
C GLN A 302 6.57 16.72 -25.93
N LYS A 303 6.08 17.32 -27.02
CA LYS A 303 5.23 16.62 -28.00
C LYS A 303 6.02 15.59 -28.82
N GLU A 304 7.35 15.76 -28.93
CA GLU A 304 8.24 14.85 -29.66
C GLU A 304 8.80 13.70 -28.81
N ILE A 305 8.68 13.75 -27.47
CA ILE A 305 9.10 12.67 -26.57
C ILE A 305 8.26 11.41 -26.76
N SER A 306 7.07 11.54 -27.37
CA SER A 306 6.14 10.43 -27.65
C SER A 306 6.65 9.35 -28.62
N GLY A 307 7.91 9.41 -29.08
CA GLY A 307 8.53 8.38 -29.92
C GLY A 307 10.03 8.16 -29.71
N SER A 308 10.64 8.73 -28.65
CA SER A 308 12.08 8.58 -28.38
C SER A 308 12.38 7.42 -27.41
N VAL A 309 13.57 6.83 -27.55
CA VAL A 309 14.12 5.84 -26.60
C VAL A 309 14.13 6.48 -25.20
N PHE A 310 13.51 5.84 -24.20
CA PHE A 310 13.25 6.44 -22.87
C PHE A 310 14.47 7.05 -22.16
N LEU A 311 15.68 6.50 -22.36
CA LEU A 311 16.93 7.08 -21.87
C LEU A 311 17.20 8.47 -22.49
N ASN A 312 16.89 8.65 -23.77
CA ASN A 312 17.03 9.94 -24.45
C ASN A 312 16.06 10.99 -23.87
N SER A 313 14.96 10.56 -23.25
CA SER A 313 14.09 11.47 -22.50
C SER A 313 14.82 12.07 -21.29
N PHE A 314 15.70 11.31 -20.60
CA PHE A 314 16.52 11.81 -19.47
C PHE A 314 17.80 12.52 -19.88
N LEU A 315 18.38 12.13 -21.02
CA LEU A 315 19.55 12.78 -21.57
C LEU A 315 19.21 14.05 -22.37
N SER A 316 17.91 14.37 -22.51
CA SER A 316 17.46 15.60 -23.16
C SER A 316 17.99 16.82 -22.38
N PRO A 317 18.75 17.73 -23.03
CA PRO A 317 19.35 18.90 -22.38
C PRO A 317 18.33 19.81 -21.69
N ASP A 318 17.10 19.85 -22.22
CA ASP A 318 16.11 20.82 -21.81
C ASP A 318 15.26 20.34 -20.61
N ASN A 319 15.00 19.04 -20.47
CA ASN A 319 13.96 18.55 -19.54
C ASN A 319 14.23 17.19 -18.88
N GLY A 320 15.31 16.48 -19.25
CA GLY A 320 15.51 15.11 -18.81
C GLY A 320 15.79 14.95 -17.32
N ILE A 321 16.52 15.89 -16.73
CA ILE A 321 16.77 15.93 -15.28
C ILE A 321 15.46 16.15 -14.50
N SER A 322 14.57 17.01 -15.01
CA SER A 322 13.28 17.30 -14.39
C SER A 322 12.37 16.08 -14.37
N LEU A 323 12.38 15.26 -15.43
CA LEU A 323 11.65 13.99 -15.49
C LEU A 323 12.21 12.99 -14.45
N LEU A 324 13.54 12.85 -14.35
CA LEU A 324 14.17 11.97 -13.35
C LEU A 324 13.82 12.41 -11.92
N LEU A 325 13.89 13.72 -11.67
CA LEU A 325 13.55 14.31 -10.39
C LEU A 325 12.10 14.02 -10.01
N GLN A 326 11.17 14.13 -10.96
CA GLN A 326 9.75 13.85 -10.74
C GLN A 326 9.53 12.39 -10.31
N TYR A 327 10.15 11.42 -11.00
CA TYR A 327 10.09 10.00 -10.60
C TYR A 327 10.66 9.77 -9.19
N ILE A 328 11.83 10.34 -8.90
CA ILE A 328 12.48 10.21 -7.59
C ILE A 328 11.59 10.79 -6.49
N VAL A 329 11.01 11.97 -6.71
CA VAL A 329 10.14 12.63 -5.72
C VAL A 329 8.89 11.80 -5.46
N ILE A 330 8.25 11.23 -6.48
CA ILE A 330 7.05 10.40 -6.29
C ILE A 330 7.39 9.14 -5.49
N ILE A 331 8.51 8.47 -5.81
CA ILE A 331 9.01 7.31 -5.06
C ILE A 331 9.27 7.68 -3.60
N ILE A 332 9.95 8.80 -3.36
CA ILE A 332 10.24 9.29 -2.01
C ILE A 332 8.94 9.57 -1.26
N ILE A 333 7.96 10.23 -1.87
CA ILE A 333 6.66 10.51 -1.23
C ILE A 333 5.95 9.22 -0.85
N LEU A 334 5.94 8.20 -1.72
CA LEU A 334 5.28 6.92 -1.44
C LEU A 334 5.98 6.14 -0.31
N LEU A 335 7.32 6.03 -0.34
CA LEU A 335 8.09 5.31 0.67
C LEU A 335 8.10 6.04 2.01
N TYR A 336 8.33 7.36 1.99
CA TYR A 336 8.29 8.21 3.18
C TYR A 336 6.88 8.26 3.77
N GLY A 337 5.86 8.28 2.92
CA GLY A 337 4.47 8.21 3.33
C GLY A 337 4.14 6.90 4.05
N LEU A 338 4.63 5.77 3.54
CA LEU A 338 4.47 4.47 4.20
C LEU A 338 5.18 4.44 5.57
N GLN A 339 6.43 4.89 5.64
CA GLN A 339 7.19 4.96 6.90
C GLN A 339 6.54 5.90 7.91
N THR A 340 6.08 7.08 7.45
CA THR A 340 5.40 8.07 8.28
C THR A 340 4.08 7.52 8.78
N ALA A 341 3.26 6.90 7.92
CA ALA A 341 2.00 6.29 8.34
C ALA A 341 2.22 5.21 9.41
N GLN A 342 3.31 4.45 9.36
CA GLN A 342 3.63 3.45 10.39
C GLN A 342 4.11 4.03 11.73
N THR A 343 4.81 5.16 11.70
CA THR A 343 5.47 5.75 12.89
C THR A 343 4.68 6.91 13.50
N ALA A 344 4.13 7.79 12.68
CA ALA A 344 3.31 8.93 13.10
C ALA A 344 1.99 8.48 13.72
N SER A 345 1.43 7.35 13.27
CA SER A 345 0.22 6.79 13.87
C SER A 345 0.46 6.26 15.30
N LEU A 346 1.69 5.82 15.63
CA LEU A 346 2.11 5.49 17.00
C LEU A 346 2.35 6.75 17.87
N LYS A 347 2.98 7.78 17.32
CA LYS A 347 3.19 9.06 18.04
C LYS A 347 1.88 9.81 18.27
N GLY A 348 0.96 9.76 17.31
CA GLY A 348 -0.40 10.29 17.43
C GLY A 348 -1.22 9.57 18.50
N ALA A 349 -1.08 8.24 18.61
CA ALA A 349 -1.65 7.48 19.72
C ALA A 349 -1.15 7.97 21.09
N GLY A 350 0.16 8.23 21.21
CA GLY A 350 0.77 8.80 22.41
C GLY A 350 0.25 10.21 22.75
N ALA A 351 0.00 11.05 21.75
CA ALA A 351 -0.54 12.40 21.96
C ALA A 351 -2.02 12.37 22.38
N VAL A 352 -2.86 11.53 21.75
CA VAL A 352 -4.28 11.38 22.09
C VAL A 352 -4.43 10.78 23.50
N THR A 353 -3.62 9.79 23.86
CA THR A 353 -3.62 9.22 25.21
C THR A 353 -3.11 10.20 26.26
N ALA A 354 -2.11 11.04 25.94
CA ALA A 354 -1.64 12.12 26.81
C ALA A 354 -2.70 13.21 27.01
N TRP A 355 -3.44 13.56 25.96
CA TRP A 355 -4.53 14.54 26.03
C TRP A 355 -5.72 14.00 26.83
N GLY A 356 -6.08 12.73 26.66
CA GLY A 356 -7.08 12.05 27.49
C GLY A 356 -6.68 12.01 28.98
N LYS A 357 -5.39 11.81 29.29
CA LYS A 357 -4.87 11.90 30.67
C LYS A 357 -4.97 13.33 31.23
N LYS A 358 -4.67 14.36 30.43
CA LYS A 358 -4.82 15.78 30.83
C LYS A 358 -6.27 16.17 31.05
N ALA A 359 -7.18 15.78 30.15
CA ALA A 359 -8.62 16.02 30.28
C ALA A 359 -9.19 15.33 31.53
N LYS A 360 -8.79 14.09 31.81
CA LYS A 360 -9.13 13.39 33.05
C LYS A 360 -8.59 14.11 34.29
N GLY A 361 -7.39 14.69 34.23
CA GLY A 361 -6.80 15.48 35.32
C GLY A 361 -7.51 16.82 35.56
N ALA A 362 -8.13 17.40 34.53
CA ALA A 362 -8.90 18.65 34.64
C ALA A 362 -10.31 18.45 35.21
N LEU A 363 -10.90 17.25 35.04
CA LEU A 363 -12.23 16.91 35.57
C LEU A 363 -12.22 16.41 37.03
N ILE A 364 -11.04 16.24 37.62
CA ILE A 364 -10.85 15.79 39.02
C ILE A 364 -10.34 16.95 39.91
N LYS A 365 -10.19 18.15 39.34
CA LYS A 365 -10.13 19.42 40.09
C LYS A 365 -11.52 20.04 40.09
#